data_AF-A0A940P6C6-F1
#
_entry.id   AF-A0A940P6C6-F1
#
_cell.length_a   1.000
_cell.length_b   1.000
_cell.length_c   1.000
_cell.angle_alpha   90.00
_cell.angle_beta   90.00
_cell.angle_gamma   90.00
#
_symmetry.space_group_name_H-M   'P 1'
#
loop_
_entity.id
_entity.type
_entity.pdbx_description
1 polymer ?
#
loop_
_entity_poly.entity_id
_entity_poly.type
_entity_poly.pdbx_seq_one_letter_code
_entity_poly.pdbx_strand_id
1 'polypeptide(L)'
;MDIPAPKDEKDYDRIMRDSAALSPAQCTSARKAHIIGKAYEMHGAFSDSIPWYVQSFLLDPSDERFGMIAGVCLAAGKYEELEEYLALPQADTEGYYYTAALYELAFRTGASAEAQITALERFLDIQYEASYMLRLASLYLETAQQKEAERLCKKVMRLFPDHTQASSYASDLRTAIREDAGLQFIRQNPWLNDDV
;
A
#
# COMPACT_ATOMS: atom_id res chain seq x y z
N MET A 1 33.08 0.25 4.30
CA MET A 1 32.71 1.10 5.45
C MET A 1 31.30 0.70 5.85
N ASP A 2 31.13 0.04 7.00
CA ASP A 2 29.83 -0.36 7.52
C ASP A 2 29.07 0.89 7.99
N ILE A 3 27.85 1.09 7.50
CA ILE A 3 26.96 2.13 8.01
C ILE A 3 26.17 1.51 9.17
N PRO A 4 26.41 1.92 10.44
CA PRO A 4 25.63 1.45 11.56
C PRO A 4 24.15 1.84 11.39
N ALA A 5 23.25 1.08 12.01
CA ALA A 5 21.84 1.45 12.00
C ALA A 5 21.65 2.82 12.68
N PRO A 6 20.91 3.76 12.06
CA PRO A 6 20.68 5.08 12.61
C PRO A 6 19.85 4.99 13.90
N LYS A 7 20.19 5.83 14.89
CA LYS A 7 19.53 5.88 16.20
C LYS A 7 18.64 7.10 16.36
N ASP A 8 18.90 8.17 15.60
CA ASP A 8 18.13 9.41 15.62
C ASP A 8 18.17 10.13 14.25
N GLU A 9 17.47 11.26 14.15
CA GLU A 9 17.37 12.09 12.94
C GLU A 9 18.73 12.60 12.44
N LYS A 10 19.66 12.91 13.35
CA LYS A 10 21.01 13.40 13.00
C LYS A 10 21.87 12.31 12.36
N ASP A 11 21.57 11.04 12.63
CA ASP A 11 22.22 9.93 11.93
C ASP A 11 21.77 9.88 10.45
N TYR A 12 20.52 10.20 10.13
CA TYR A 12 20.04 10.25 8.73
C TYR A 12 20.68 11.39 7.95
N ASP A 13 20.80 12.59 8.54
CA ASP A 13 21.55 13.71 7.96
C ASP A 13 23.00 13.33 7.62
N ARG A 14 23.66 12.60 8.51
CA ARG A 14 25.03 12.13 8.29
C ARG A 14 25.08 11.11 7.15
N ILE A 15 24.15 10.15 7.14
CA ILE A 15 24.08 9.11 6.10
C ILE A 15 23.86 9.73 4.72
N MET A 16 22.96 10.71 4.58
CA MET A 16 22.74 11.41 3.31
C MET A 16 24.01 12.12 2.83
N ARG A 17 24.69 12.86 3.73
CA ARG A 17 25.95 13.53 3.38
C ARG A 17 27.05 12.55 2.96
N ASP A 18 27.24 11.48 3.71
CA ASP A 18 28.29 10.48 3.44
C ASP A 18 27.98 9.64 2.18
N SER A 19 26.70 9.53 1.80
CA SER A 19 26.26 8.79 0.62
C SER A 19 26.08 9.64 -0.63
N ALA A 20 26.20 10.98 -0.54
CA ALA A 20 25.96 11.89 -1.66
C ALA A 20 26.82 11.62 -2.91
N ALA A 21 28.03 11.07 -2.74
CA ALA A 21 28.93 10.71 -3.84
C ALA A 21 28.84 9.23 -4.24
N LEU A 22 27.98 8.44 -3.59
CA LEU A 22 27.83 7.02 -3.88
C LEU A 22 26.77 6.79 -4.95
N SER A 23 27.01 5.84 -5.84
CA SER A 23 26.00 5.34 -6.76
C SER A 23 25.29 4.12 -6.17
N PRO A 24 23.94 4.04 -6.23
CA PRO A 24 23.20 2.84 -5.85
C PRO A 24 23.73 1.58 -6.53
N ALA A 25 23.97 1.61 -7.83
CA ALA A 25 24.45 0.44 -8.60
C ALA A 25 25.81 -0.10 -8.15
N GLN A 26 26.63 0.71 -7.47
CA GLN A 26 27.93 0.32 -6.93
C GLN A 26 27.84 -0.22 -5.50
N CYS A 27 26.69 -0.07 -4.84
CA CYS A 27 26.48 -0.59 -3.50
C CYS A 27 26.22 -2.09 -3.56
N THR A 28 27.07 -2.88 -2.91
CA THR A 28 26.99 -4.36 -2.91
C THR A 28 26.36 -4.93 -1.63
N SER A 29 25.94 -4.07 -0.70
CA SER A 29 25.28 -4.48 0.55
C SER A 29 23.82 -4.04 0.54
N ALA A 30 22.91 -5.01 0.57
CA ALA A 30 21.46 -4.76 0.65
C ALA A 30 21.12 -3.87 1.85
N ARG A 31 21.67 -4.21 3.02
CA ARG A 31 21.50 -3.42 4.25
C ARG A 31 21.97 -1.97 4.08
N LYS A 32 23.14 -1.76 3.49
CA LYS A 32 23.68 -0.40 3.29
C LYS A 32 22.78 0.40 2.33
N ALA A 33 22.37 -0.20 1.22
CA ALA A 33 21.48 0.43 0.27
C ALA A 33 20.14 0.81 0.93
N HIS A 34 19.56 -0.10 1.72
CA HIS A 34 18.33 0.16 2.48
C HIS A 34 18.47 1.34 3.45
N ILE A 35 19.56 1.39 4.23
CA ILE A 35 19.78 2.47 5.19
C ILE A 35 19.90 3.83 4.49
N ILE A 36 20.55 3.88 3.31
CA ILE A 36 20.67 5.10 2.52
C ILE A 36 19.30 5.50 1.95
N GLY A 37 18.55 4.56 1.35
CA GLY A 37 17.19 4.83 0.86
C GLY A 37 16.28 5.39 1.95
N LYS A 38 16.33 4.77 3.14
CA LYS A 38 15.60 5.26 4.32
C LYS A 38 16.02 6.65 4.75
N ALA A 39 17.29 6.99 4.65
CA ALA A 39 17.74 8.34 4.97
C ALA A 39 17.12 9.38 4.02
N TYR A 40 17.13 9.13 2.71
CA TYR A 40 16.46 10.02 1.74
C TYR A 40 14.94 10.11 1.98
N GLU A 41 14.28 8.98 2.26
CA GLU A 41 12.83 8.94 2.58
C GLU A 41 12.49 9.78 3.81
N MET A 42 13.25 9.64 4.90
CA MET A 42 13.01 10.38 6.15
C MET A 42 13.14 11.91 5.98
N HIS A 43 13.86 12.36 4.95
CA HIS A 43 13.98 13.78 4.58
C HIS A 43 12.97 14.21 3.51
N GLY A 44 12.02 13.36 3.13
CA GLY A 44 11.02 13.62 2.10
C GLY A 44 11.57 13.59 0.66
N ALA A 45 12.83 13.19 0.47
CA ALA A 45 13.45 13.04 -0.84
C ALA A 45 13.06 11.68 -1.46
N PHE A 46 11.75 11.47 -1.64
CA PHE A 46 11.20 10.17 -2.06
C PHE A 46 11.78 9.69 -3.39
N SER A 47 11.89 10.56 -4.39
CA SER A 47 12.46 10.16 -5.69
C SER A 47 13.92 9.71 -5.60
N ASP A 48 14.72 10.34 -4.72
CA ASP A 48 16.12 9.95 -4.52
C ASP A 48 16.24 8.65 -3.71
N SER A 49 15.24 8.30 -2.91
CA SER A 49 15.21 7.06 -2.13
C SER A 49 14.96 5.80 -2.99
N ILE A 50 14.17 5.92 -4.07
CA ILE A 50 13.77 4.81 -4.94
C ILE A 50 14.95 3.96 -5.41
N PRO A 51 15.99 4.51 -6.08
CA PRO A 51 17.07 3.69 -6.63
C PRO A 51 17.89 2.98 -5.54
N TRP A 52 17.92 3.51 -4.31
CA TRP A 52 18.56 2.85 -3.17
C TRP A 52 17.74 1.67 -2.65
N TYR A 53 16.42 1.81 -2.58
CA TYR A 53 15.54 0.71 -2.22
C TYR A 53 15.49 -0.38 -3.31
N VAL A 54 15.48 0.00 -4.58
CA VAL A 54 15.60 -0.93 -5.71
C VAL A 54 16.91 -1.71 -5.61
N GLN A 55 18.04 -1.04 -5.39
CA GLN A 55 19.31 -1.74 -5.20
C GLN A 55 19.26 -2.69 -3.99
N SER A 56 18.67 -2.25 -2.88
CA SER A 56 18.52 -3.12 -1.72
C SER A 56 17.72 -4.38 -2.02
N PHE A 57 16.64 -4.26 -2.80
CA PHE A 57 15.78 -5.37 -3.20
C PHE A 57 16.50 -6.31 -4.17
N LEU A 58 17.20 -5.78 -5.19
CA LEU A 58 17.94 -6.60 -6.16
C LEU A 58 19.05 -7.45 -5.51
N LEU A 59 19.64 -6.97 -4.42
CA LEU A 59 20.69 -7.69 -3.68
C LEU A 59 20.16 -8.75 -2.72
N ASP A 60 18.95 -8.58 -2.20
CA ASP A 60 18.31 -9.46 -1.20
C ASP A 60 16.79 -9.36 -1.32
N PRO A 61 16.18 -10.02 -2.34
CA PRO A 61 14.75 -9.87 -2.61
C PRO A 61 13.88 -10.35 -1.45
N SER A 62 12.96 -9.51 -1.01
CA SER A 62 11.90 -9.87 -0.08
C SER A 62 10.67 -8.98 -0.32
N ASP A 63 9.49 -9.47 0.05
CA ASP A 63 8.25 -8.70 -0.06
C ASP A 63 8.30 -7.43 0.81
N GLU A 64 8.93 -7.48 2.00
CA GLU A 64 9.09 -6.28 2.84
C GLU A 64 9.96 -5.21 2.17
N ARG A 65 11.03 -5.61 1.47
CA ARG A 65 11.86 -4.65 0.71
C ARG A 65 11.12 -4.12 -0.50
N PHE A 66 10.31 -4.95 -1.15
CA PHE A 66 9.42 -4.51 -2.21
C PHE A 66 8.43 -3.46 -1.70
N GLY A 67 7.86 -3.67 -0.51
CA GLY A 67 6.99 -2.71 0.17
C GLY A 67 7.61 -1.34 0.35
N MET A 68 8.93 -1.26 0.61
CA MET A 68 9.64 0.02 0.67
C MET A 68 9.63 0.74 -0.69
N ILE A 69 9.94 0.02 -1.77
CA ILE A 69 9.90 0.55 -3.15
C ILE A 69 8.49 1.05 -3.48
N ALA A 70 7.48 0.20 -3.25
CA ALA A 70 6.09 0.54 -3.52
C ALA A 70 5.63 1.77 -2.73
N GLY A 71 5.92 1.83 -1.43
CA GLY A 71 5.56 2.95 -0.57
C GLY A 71 6.14 4.27 -1.07
N VAL A 72 7.44 4.31 -1.40
CA VAL A 72 8.07 5.55 -1.88
C VAL A 72 7.64 5.92 -3.29
N CYS A 73 7.37 4.96 -4.18
CA CYS A 73 6.84 5.25 -5.51
C CYS A 73 5.44 5.87 -5.42
N LEU A 74 4.56 5.29 -4.58
CA LEU A 74 3.21 5.81 -4.35
C LEU A 74 3.25 7.22 -3.76
N ALA A 75 4.10 7.46 -2.75
CA ALA A 75 4.28 8.77 -2.13
C ALA A 75 4.85 9.82 -3.10
N ALA A 76 5.72 9.41 -4.02
CA ALA A 76 6.32 10.29 -5.03
C ALA A 76 5.46 10.46 -6.30
N GLY A 77 4.31 9.78 -6.40
CA GLY A 77 3.49 9.77 -7.63
C GLY A 77 4.16 9.07 -8.82
N LYS A 78 5.13 8.18 -8.56
CA LYS A 78 5.93 7.46 -9.56
C LYS A 78 5.26 6.14 -9.95
N TYR A 79 4.05 6.25 -10.49
CA TYR A 79 3.20 5.09 -10.81
C TYR A 79 3.77 4.25 -11.95
N GLU A 80 4.31 4.88 -12.99
CA GLU A 80 4.96 4.20 -14.12
C GLU A 80 6.17 3.38 -13.67
N GLU A 81 7.02 3.94 -12.80
CA GLU A 81 8.17 3.23 -12.23
C GLU A 81 7.71 2.05 -11.35
N LEU A 82 6.62 2.21 -10.59
CA LEU A 82 6.05 1.13 -9.79
C LEU A 82 5.55 -0.03 -10.66
N GLU A 83 4.93 0.25 -11.81
CA GLU A 83 4.53 -0.79 -12.78
C GLU A 83 5.73 -1.60 -13.27
N GLU A 84 6.84 -0.94 -13.59
CA GLU A 84 8.08 -1.61 -13.98
C GLU A 84 8.62 -2.51 -12.86
N TYR A 85 8.56 -2.05 -11.60
CA TYR A 85 9.03 -2.83 -10.46
C TYR A 85 8.12 -4.01 -10.13
N LEU A 86 6.81 -3.87 -10.27
CA LEU A 86 5.84 -4.97 -10.17
C LEU A 86 6.09 -6.06 -11.22
N ALA A 87 6.66 -5.70 -12.37
CA ALA A 87 7.00 -6.65 -13.44
C ALA A 87 8.36 -7.35 -13.24
N LEU A 88 9.11 -7.05 -12.17
CA LEU A 88 10.38 -7.70 -11.90
C LEU A 88 10.20 -9.19 -11.58
N PRO A 89 11.03 -10.09 -12.14
CA PRO A 89 10.91 -11.53 -11.88
C PRO A 89 11.24 -11.93 -10.43
N GLN A 90 11.88 -11.04 -9.65
CA GLN A 90 12.17 -11.23 -8.24
C GLN A 90 11.00 -10.84 -7.32
N ALA A 91 9.97 -10.18 -7.85
CA ALA A 91 8.83 -9.75 -7.05
C ALA A 91 8.01 -10.96 -6.60
N ASP A 92 7.75 -11.05 -5.29
CA ASP A 92 6.87 -12.08 -4.75
C ASP A 92 5.42 -11.71 -5.05
N THR A 93 4.87 -12.29 -6.10
CA THR A 93 3.52 -11.93 -6.52
C THR A 93 2.43 -12.34 -5.52
N GLU A 94 2.74 -13.24 -4.59
CA GLU A 94 1.83 -13.65 -3.50
C GLU A 94 2.09 -12.89 -2.20
N GLY A 95 3.06 -11.97 -2.21
CA GLY A 95 3.44 -11.14 -1.08
C GLY A 95 2.35 -10.13 -0.68
N TYR A 96 2.30 -9.82 0.61
CA TYR A 96 1.38 -8.84 1.18
C TYR A 96 1.62 -7.46 0.58
N TYR A 97 2.86 -6.98 0.55
CA TYR A 97 3.19 -5.66 0.05
C TYR A 97 3.03 -5.57 -1.46
N TYR A 98 3.38 -6.64 -2.19
CA TYR A 98 3.15 -6.71 -3.63
C TYR A 98 1.66 -6.55 -3.97
N THR A 99 0.78 -7.31 -3.32
CA THR A 99 -0.66 -7.27 -3.60
C THR A 99 -1.31 -5.97 -3.13
N ALA A 100 -0.85 -5.39 -2.01
CA ALA A 100 -1.23 -4.05 -1.58
C ALA A 100 -0.85 -3.00 -2.64
N ALA A 101 0.38 -3.07 -3.16
CA ALA A 101 0.88 -2.15 -4.19
C ALA A 101 0.07 -2.22 -5.49
N LEU A 102 -0.36 -3.41 -5.91
CA LEU A 102 -1.25 -3.57 -7.07
C LEU A 102 -2.57 -2.83 -6.88
N TYR A 103 -3.19 -2.97 -5.72
CA TYR A 103 -4.43 -2.27 -5.41
C TYR A 103 -4.22 -0.75 -5.37
N GLU A 104 -3.21 -0.28 -4.62
CA GLU A 104 -2.93 1.15 -4.49
C GLU A 104 -2.62 1.79 -5.85
N LEU A 105 -1.83 1.12 -6.69
CA LEU A 105 -1.57 1.57 -8.04
C LEU A 105 -2.86 1.67 -8.87
N ALA A 106 -3.69 0.63 -8.87
CA ALA A 106 -4.96 0.61 -9.59
C ALA A 106 -5.90 1.73 -9.13
N PHE A 107 -5.94 1.99 -7.82
CA PHE A 107 -6.72 3.08 -7.24
C PHE A 107 -6.19 4.45 -7.67
N ARG A 108 -4.88 4.70 -7.52
CA ARG A 108 -4.24 6.00 -7.81
C ARG A 108 -4.24 6.38 -9.29
N THR A 109 -4.18 5.38 -10.18
CA THR A 109 -4.20 5.58 -11.64
C THR A 109 -5.61 5.64 -12.22
N GLY A 110 -6.64 5.48 -11.39
CA GLY A 110 -8.03 5.50 -11.86
C GLY A 110 -8.41 4.29 -12.72
N ALA A 111 -7.81 3.13 -12.45
CA ALA A 111 -8.20 1.88 -13.09
C ALA A 111 -9.68 1.56 -12.82
N SER A 112 -10.29 0.72 -13.66
CA SER A 112 -11.71 0.39 -13.54
C SER A 112 -12.03 -0.24 -12.18
N ALA A 113 -13.29 -0.11 -11.75
CA ALA A 113 -13.74 -0.69 -10.48
C ALA A 113 -13.50 -2.20 -10.43
N GLU A 114 -13.65 -2.91 -11.56
CA GLU A 114 -13.38 -4.35 -11.67
C GLU A 114 -11.91 -4.69 -11.44
N ALA A 115 -10.99 -3.88 -11.96
CA ALA A 115 -9.55 -4.06 -11.73
C ALA A 115 -9.20 -3.81 -10.26
N GLN A 116 -9.75 -2.76 -9.66
CA GLN A 116 -9.57 -2.48 -8.23
C GLN A 116 -10.15 -3.60 -7.35
N ILE A 117 -11.34 -4.12 -7.67
CA ILE A 117 -11.95 -5.27 -6.97
C ILE A 117 -11.03 -6.48 -7.03
N THR A 118 -10.54 -6.84 -8.21
CA THR A 118 -9.68 -8.01 -8.41
C THR A 118 -8.38 -7.89 -7.60
N ALA A 119 -7.75 -6.72 -7.62
CA ALA A 119 -6.53 -6.47 -6.84
C ALA A 119 -6.80 -6.55 -5.32
N LEU A 120 -7.92 -6.00 -4.87
CA LEU A 120 -8.27 -5.92 -3.46
C LEU A 120 -8.75 -7.26 -2.89
N GLU A 121 -9.45 -8.07 -3.67
CA GLU A 121 -9.77 -9.46 -3.33
C GLU A 121 -8.49 -10.27 -3.12
N ARG A 122 -7.52 -10.18 -4.05
CA ARG A 122 -6.23 -10.85 -3.95
C ARG A 122 -5.46 -10.44 -2.69
N PHE A 123 -5.43 -9.14 -2.39
CA PHE A 123 -4.80 -8.64 -1.17
C PHE A 123 -5.47 -9.19 0.09
N LEU A 124 -6.81 -9.19 0.12
CA LEU A 124 -7.59 -9.66 1.27
C LEU A 124 -7.57 -11.18 1.44
N ASP A 125 -7.15 -11.96 0.45
CA ASP A 125 -6.89 -13.40 0.61
C ASP A 125 -5.67 -13.69 1.48
N ILE A 126 -4.71 -12.75 1.55
CA ILE A 126 -3.51 -12.87 2.39
C ILE A 126 -3.81 -12.42 3.82
N GLN A 127 -4.36 -11.21 3.97
CA GLN A 127 -4.61 -10.61 5.26
C GLN A 127 -5.90 -9.80 5.24
N TYR A 128 -6.79 -10.10 6.20
CA TYR A 128 -7.98 -9.29 6.40
C TYR A 128 -7.64 -7.99 7.12
N GLU A 129 -8.08 -6.89 6.53
CA GLU A 129 -7.98 -5.56 7.12
C GLU A 129 -9.30 -4.83 6.95
N ALA A 130 -9.82 -4.30 8.07
CA ALA A 130 -11.14 -3.68 8.10
C ALA A 130 -11.28 -2.56 7.06
N SER A 131 -10.25 -1.73 6.91
CA SER A 131 -10.28 -0.60 5.97
C SER A 131 -10.42 -1.04 4.52
N TYR A 132 -9.60 -2.00 4.10
CA TYR A 132 -9.64 -2.55 2.74
C TYR A 132 -10.90 -3.37 2.49
N MET A 133 -11.41 -4.09 3.48
CA MET A 133 -12.70 -4.78 3.36
C MET A 133 -13.87 -3.79 3.17
N LEU A 134 -13.87 -2.65 3.86
CA LEU A 134 -14.92 -1.63 3.69
C LEU A 134 -14.80 -0.90 2.36
N ARG A 135 -13.57 -0.70 1.87
CA ARG A 135 -13.33 -0.19 0.52
C ARG A 135 -13.84 -1.16 -0.55
N LEU A 136 -13.56 -2.46 -0.42
CA LEU A 136 -14.09 -3.49 -1.32
C LEU A 136 -15.63 -3.52 -1.29
N ALA A 137 -16.24 -3.39 -0.12
CA ALA A 137 -17.70 -3.33 0.00
C ALA A 137 -18.29 -2.13 -0.76
N SER A 138 -17.59 -0.99 -0.76
CA SER A 138 -17.97 0.21 -1.50
C SER A 138 -17.87 0.00 -3.00
N LEU A 139 -16.76 -0.59 -3.49
CA LEU A 139 -16.58 -0.94 -4.90
C LEU A 139 -17.64 -1.95 -5.40
N TYR A 140 -18.02 -2.92 -4.57
CA TYR A 140 -19.13 -3.82 -4.89
C TYR A 140 -20.45 -3.06 -5.07
N LEU A 141 -20.74 -2.02 -4.28
CA LEU A 141 -21.95 -1.24 -4.47
C LEU A 141 -21.91 -0.38 -5.74
N GLU A 142 -20.77 0.21 -6.05
CA GLU A 142 -20.55 0.97 -7.29
C GLU A 142 -20.74 0.09 -8.54
N THR A 143 -20.41 -1.20 -8.44
CA THR A 143 -20.58 -2.20 -9.51
C THR A 143 -21.89 -3.02 -9.38
N ALA A 144 -22.85 -2.54 -8.58
CA ALA A 144 -24.17 -3.17 -8.38
C ALA A 144 -24.16 -4.59 -7.77
N GLN A 145 -23.07 -5.00 -7.13
CA GLN A 145 -22.88 -6.27 -6.44
C GLN A 145 -23.33 -6.22 -4.97
N GLN A 146 -24.58 -5.79 -4.73
CA GLN A 146 -25.11 -5.53 -3.37
C GLN A 146 -24.98 -6.73 -2.40
N LYS A 147 -25.16 -7.96 -2.90
CA LYS A 147 -25.08 -9.17 -2.07
C LYS A 147 -23.67 -9.39 -1.51
N GLU A 148 -22.64 -9.13 -2.31
CA GLU A 148 -21.25 -9.29 -1.86
C GLU A 148 -20.85 -8.18 -0.89
N ALA A 149 -21.27 -6.94 -1.15
CA ALA A 149 -21.12 -5.84 -0.20
C ALA A 149 -21.75 -6.15 1.17
N GLU A 150 -22.99 -6.67 1.20
CA GLU A 150 -23.67 -7.03 2.45
C GLU A 150 -22.95 -8.16 3.21
N ARG A 151 -22.44 -9.17 2.48
CA ARG A 151 -21.65 -10.26 3.07
C ARG A 151 -20.35 -9.73 3.68
N LEU A 152 -19.68 -8.82 3.00
CA LEU A 152 -18.43 -8.27 3.47
C LEU A 152 -18.62 -7.42 4.72
N CYS A 153 -19.68 -6.60 4.78
CA CYS A 153 -20.06 -5.86 6.00
C CYS A 153 -20.28 -6.81 7.19
N LYS A 154 -21.01 -7.93 6.98
CA LYS A 154 -21.19 -8.97 8.02
C LYS A 154 -19.85 -9.54 8.48
N LYS A 155 -18.92 -9.75 7.55
CA LYS A 155 -17.58 -10.28 7.84
C LYS A 155 -16.74 -9.28 8.64
N VAL A 156 -16.79 -7.98 8.30
CA VAL A 156 -16.10 -6.91 9.04
C VAL A 156 -16.57 -6.86 10.50
N MET A 157 -17.88 -6.80 10.74
CA MET A 157 -18.43 -6.77 12.11
C MET A 157 -18.04 -8.00 12.95
N ARG A 158 -17.87 -9.16 12.30
CA ARG A 158 -17.48 -10.41 12.97
C ARG A 158 -15.99 -10.49 13.28
N LEU A 159 -15.14 -10.07 12.34
CA LEU A 159 -13.68 -10.19 12.44
C LEU A 159 -13.06 -9.05 13.26
N PHE A 160 -13.69 -7.87 13.26
CA PHE A 160 -13.18 -6.68 13.92
C PHE A 160 -14.21 -6.10 14.91
N PRO A 161 -14.69 -6.89 15.90
CA PRO A 161 -15.71 -6.42 16.84
C PRO A 161 -15.23 -5.23 17.68
N ASP A 162 -13.93 -5.18 18.00
CA ASP A 162 -13.32 -4.13 18.82
C ASP A 162 -12.88 -2.91 18.01
N HIS A 163 -12.89 -2.99 16.68
CA HIS A 163 -12.59 -1.85 15.81
C HIS A 163 -13.85 -1.00 15.64
N THR A 164 -14.23 -0.26 16.69
CA THR A 164 -15.55 0.38 16.84
C THR A 164 -15.98 1.15 15.59
N GLN A 165 -15.11 1.98 15.02
CA GLN A 165 -15.44 2.77 13.83
C GLN A 165 -15.80 1.91 12.60
N ALA A 166 -14.99 0.89 12.29
CA ALA A 166 -15.20 0.02 11.13
C ALA A 166 -16.41 -0.89 11.32
N SER A 167 -16.60 -1.40 12.55
CA SER A 167 -17.76 -2.24 12.88
C SER A 167 -19.07 -1.45 12.82
N SER A 168 -19.10 -0.22 13.38
CA SER A 168 -20.24 0.68 13.27
C SER A 168 -20.54 1.05 11.82
N TYR A 169 -19.52 1.46 11.06
CA TYR A 169 -19.69 1.79 9.63
C TYR A 169 -20.23 0.59 8.83
N ALA A 170 -19.71 -0.62 9.06
CA ALA A 170 -20.19 -1.84 8.41
C ALA A 170 -21.66 -2.15 8.76
N SER A 171 -22.07 -1.90 10.01
CA SER A 171 -23.46 -2.07 10.45
C SER A 171 -24.40 -1.08 9.75
N ASP A 172 -24.02 0.19 9.71
CA ASP A 172 -24.82 1.26 9.10
C ASP A 172 -24.91 1.08 7.58
N LEU A 173 -23.78 0.82 6.92
CA LEU A 173 -23.74 0.48 5.50
C LEU A 173 -24.62 -0.72 5.18
N ARG A 174 -24.55 -1.79 5.96
CA ARG A 174 -25.38 -2.98 5.77
C ARG A 174 -26.87 -2.67 5.90
N THR A 175 -27.25 -1.80 6.83
CA THR A 175 -28.64 -1.36 6.98
C THR A 175 -29.07 -0.59 5.74
N ALA A 176 -28.27 0.36 5.28
CA ALA A 176 -28.52 1.10 4.04
C ALA A 176 -28.62 0.18 2.81
N ILE A 177 -27.79 -0.86 2.69
CA ILE A 177 -27.88 -1.85 1.59
C ILE A 177 -29.25 -2.55 1.60
N ARG A 178 -29.78 -2.90 2.76
CA ARG A 178 -31.09 -3.59 2.88
C ARG A 178 -32.27 -2.69 2.56
N GLU A 179 -32.08 -1.39 2.70
CA GLU A 179 -33.05 -0.35 2.37
C GLU A 179 -32.85 0.19 0.95
N ASP A 180 -32.02 -0.47 0.13
CA ASP A 180 -31.65 -0.06 -1.23
C ASP A 180 -31.00 1.34 -1.33
N ALA A 181 -30.43 1.81 -0.21
CA ALA A 181 -29.77 3.11 -0.06
C ALA A 181 -28.24 3.01 0.04
N GLY A 182 -27.64 1.82 -0.16
CA GLY A 182 -26.21 1.58 0.05
C GLY A 182 -25.29 2.49 -0.78
N LEU A 183 -25.58 2.69 -2.08
CA LEU A 183 -24.78 3.57 -2.93
C LEU A 183 -24.88 5.04 -2.52
N GLN A 184 -26.06 5.48 -2.08
CA GLN A 184 -26.24 6.84 -1.55
C GLN A 184 -25.46 7.01 -0.24
N PHE A 185 -25.50 6.01 0.64
CA PHE A 185 -24.79 6.02 1.91
C PHE A 185 -23.28 6.21 1.72
N ILE A 186 -22.62 5.42 0.86
CA ILE A 186 -21.16 5.53 0.67
C ILE A 186 -20.73 6.85 0.04
N ARG A 187 -21.60 7.49 -0.75
CA ARG A 187 -21.34 8.83 -1.31
C ARG A 187 -21.44 9.94 -0.27
N GLN A 188 -22.32 9.78 0.72
CA GLN A 188 -22.51 10.76 1.80
C GLN A 188 -21.54 10.54 2.96
N ASN A 189 -21.08 9.30 3.15
CA ASN A 189 -20.22 8.88 4.24
C ASN A 189 -19.08 8.02 3.66
N PRO A 190 -18.12 8.59 2.93
CA PRO A 190 -17.00 7.82 2.41
C PRO A 190 -16.16 7.23 3.56
N TRP A 191 -15.80 5.95 3.46
CA TRP A 191 -14.98 5.28 4.48
C TRP A 191 -13.53 5.80 4.48
N LEU A 192 -12.92 5.86 3.30
CA LEU A 192 -11.67 6.55 3.07
C LEU A 192 -12.04 7.89 2.45
N ASN A 193 -11.68 9.00 3.10
CA ASN A 193 -11.66 10.26 2.40
C ASN A 193 -10.60 10.12 1.30
N ASP A 194 -10.96 10.39 0.06
CA ASP A 194 -10.05 10.38 -1.09
C ASP A 194 -8.93 11.45 -0.98
N ASP A 195 -8.80 12.10 0.17
CA ASP A 195 -7.77 13.09 0.49
C ASP A 195 -6.48 12.39 0.96
N VAL A 196 -5.70 11.88 0.00
CA VAL A 196 -4.24 11.72 0.14
C VAL A 196 -3.55 12.36 -1.04
#